data_AF-A0A1G9JMH6-F1
#
_entry.id   AF-A0A1G9JMH6-F1
#
_cell.length_a   1.000
_cell.length_b   1.000
_cell.length_c   1.000
_cell.angle_alpha   90.00
_cell.angle_beta   90.00
_cell.angle_gamma   90.00
#
_symmetry.space_group_name_H-M   'P 1'
#
loop_
_entity.id
_entity.type
_entity.pdbx_description
1 polymer ?
#
loop_
_entity_poly.entity_id
_entity_poly.type
_entity_poly.pdbx_seq_one_letter_code
_entity_poly.pdbx_strand_id
1 'polypeptide(L)'
;VTQADMDNGNIENIATVNGTDPRGNEHEDEDNDEIPIKPTPETELESGISLEKIADAEEIVEVGQEVTYTFEITNTGETNLENITLTDEMLGGNIDVEQTALAPGESMQISAKYMVKEADLENDILKNVATVTGMNPEDPESDNPPTDEDEVETPVNSPTDVEENPGISLVKDSNVDNVTEIGEVITYTFTIENIGDVELGNVILNDPMLGGDLKLENTVLAPGEQMSVSQEHTVTEEQFEYATITNKALVTGDSPSGDRVESTDEVKVTTESKQPDEEKPDLVTAKSVNGKGSHTVSDNNEVFTYEIETIIDDSLDIDSFSITDSVDNRISIDSVDITIDRTAASGVSDEAESLMAQRSEIEKELQAAKGELAALNKAMENQEEEATEEASAEETVEEATEEPSAEETVEEATE
;
A
#
# COMPACT_ATOMS: atom_id res chain seq x y z
N VAL A 1 -37.72 -84.02 -12.36
CA VAL A 1 -37.70 -82.55 -12.26
C VAL A 1 -38.75 -81.97 -13.18
N THR A 2 -39.92 -81.73 -12.62
CA THR A 2 -41.06 -81.03 -13.22
C THR A 2 -41.09 -79.57 -12.73
N GLN A 3 -41.99 -78.73 -13.27
CA GLN A 3 -42.16 -77.37 -12.74
C GLN A 3 -42.62 -77.37 -11.28
N ALA A 4 -43.50 -78.30 -10.90
CA ALA A 4 -43.92 -78.44 -9.50
C ALA A 4 -42.74 -78.81 -8.57
N ASP A 5 -41.77 -79.59 -9.05
CA ASP A 5 -40.54 -79.89 -8.30
C ASP A 5 -39.72 -78.60 -8.09
N MET A 6 -39.60 -77.75 -9.13
CA MET A 6 -38.91 -76.45 -9.05
C MET A 6 -39.61 -75.50 -8.07
N ASP A 7 -40.94 -75.45 -8.08
CA ASP A 7 -41.75 -74.59 -7.22
C ASP A 7 -41.68 -75.04 -5.74
N ASN A 8 -41.56 -76.35 -5.48
CA ASN A 8 -41.45 -76.91 -4.14
C ASN A 8 -40.03 -76.79 -3.53
N GLY A 9 -39.01 -76.47 -4.34
CA GLY A 9 -37.63 -76.25 -3.88
C GLY A 9 -36.87 -77.51 -3.45
N ASN A 10 -37.49 -78.68 -3.46
CA ASN A 10 -36.84 -79.98 -3.27
C ASN A 10 -37.56 -81.07 -4.08
N ILE A 11 -36.87 -82.19 -4.28
CA ILE A 11 -37.47 -83.43 -4.78
C ILE A 11 -37.40 -84.43 -3.65
N GLU A 12 -38.57 -84.77 -3.11
CA GLU A 12 -38.70 -85.83 -2.12
C GLU A 12 -38.83 -87.19 -2.81
N ASN A 13 -38.03 -88.16 -2.37
CA ASN A 13 -38.13 -89.54 -2.81
C ASN A 13 -38.39 -90.44 -1.60
N ILE A 14 -39.63 -90.95 -1.49
CA ILE A 14 -40.07 -91.82 -0.39
C ILE A 14 -40.04 -93.28 -0.85
N ALA A 15 -39.40 -94.14 -0.07
CA ALA A 15 -39.41 -95.58 -0.25
C ALA A 15 -40.18 -96.25 0.89
N THR A 16 -41.28 -96.92 0.57
CA THR A 16 -42.12 -97.61 1.55
C THR A 16 -42.06 -99.13 1.34
N VAL A 17 -41.89 -99.88 2.42
CA VAL A 17 -41.97 -101.35 2.42
C VAL A 17 -43.14 -101.81 3.27
N ASN A 18 -43.92 -102.74 2.72
CA ASN A 18 -45.07 -103.33 3.39
C ASN A 18 -44.88 -104.85 3.50
N GLY A 19 -45.27 -105.43 4.63
CA GLY A 19 -45.19 -106.86 4.88
C GLY A 19 -46.25 -107.35 5.86
N THR A 20 -46.66 -108.61 5.71
CA THR A 20 -47.62 -109.25 6.62
C THR A 20 -46.93 -110.39 7.36
N ASP A 21 -47.04 -110.41 8.69
CA ASP A 21 -46.49 -111.50 9.49
C ASP A 21 -47.33 -112.80 9.34
N PRO A 22 -46.83 -113.97 9.76
CA PRO A 22 -47.58 -115.23 9.69
C PRO A 22 -48.85 -115.28 10.55
N ARG A 23 -49.11 -114.27 11.38
CA ARG A 23 -50.33 -114.11 12.19
C ARG A 23 -51.35 -113.18 11.53
N GLY A 24 -51.00 -112.59 10.37
CA GLY A 24 -51.87 -111.71 9.60
C GLY A 24 -51.76 -110.23 9.96
N ASN A 25 -50.77 -109.82 10.76
CA ASN A 25 -50.55 -108.41 11.09
C ASN A 25 -49.78 -107.72 9.96
N GLU A 26 -50.22 -106.55 9.55
CA GLU A 26 -49.52 -105.71 8.58
C GLU A 26 -48.46 -104.85 9.29
N HIS A 27 -47.31 -104.70 8.64
CA HIS A 27 -46.20 -103.85 9.03
C HIS A 27 -45.83 -102.98 7.84
N GLU A 28 -45.62 -101.70 8.13
CA GLU A 28 -45.17 -100.70 7.18
C GLU A 28 -43.95 -100.00 7.77
N ASP A 29 -42.98 -99.72 6.90
CA ASP A 29 -41.84 -98.88 7.20
C ASP A 29 -41.56 -97.99 5.99
N GLU A 30 -41.17 -96.74 6.24
CA GLU A 30 -40.84 -95.78 5.19
C GLU A 30 -39.55 -95.04 5.52
N ASP A 31 -38.78 -94.76 4.47
CA ASP A 31 -37.59 -93.94 4.52
C ASP A 31 -37.66 -92.91 3.38
N ASN A 32 -37.25 -91.68 3.65
CA ASN A 32 -37.27 -90.61 2.67
C ASN A 32 -35.89 -89.96 2.52
N ASP A 33 -35.59 -89.55 1.29
CA ASP A 33 -34.43 -88.74 0.97
C ASP A 33 -34.87 -87.51 0.17
N GLU A 34 -34.23 -86.38 0.43
CA GLU A 34 -34.56 -85.11 -0.20
C GLU A 34 -33.38 -84.60 -1.03
N ILE A 35 -33.65 -84.30 -2.29
CA ILE A 35 -32.70 -83.60 -3.17
C ILE A 35 -33.12 -82.13 -3.19
N PRO A 36 -32.40 -81.22 -2.50
CA PRO A 36 -32.72 -79.79 -2.56
C PRO A 36 -32.48 -79.28 -3.99
N ILE A 37 -33.45 -78.55 -4.53
CA ILE A 37 -33.29 -77.80 -5.77
C ILE A 37 -32.91 -76.38 -5.39
N LYS A 38 -31.70 -75.96 -5.75
CA LYS A 38 -31.34 -74.54 -5.68
C LYS A 38 -32.05 -73.82 -6.83
N PRO A 39 -32.96 -72.86 -6.58
CA PRO A 39 -33.50 -72.04 -7.66
C PRO A 39 -32.34 -71.37 -8.40
N THR A 40 -32.45 -71.29 -9.73
CA THR A 40 -31.53 -70.47 -10.53
C THR A 40 -31.59 -69.05 -9.96
N PRO A 41 -30.44 -68.39 -9.69
CA PRO A 41 -30.49 -66.99 -9.25
C PRO A 41 -31.27 -66.19 -10.30
N GLU A 42 -32.31 -65.49 -9.87
CA GLU A 42 -32.92 -64.46 -10.70
C GLU A 42 -31.83 -63.43 -10.99
N THR A 43 -31.61 -63.16 -12.27
CA THR A 43 -30.76 -62.04 -12.69
C THR A 43 -31.51 -60.77 -12.31
N GLU A 44 -31.11 -60.13 -11.21
CA GLU A 44 -31.57 -58.79 -10.87
C GLU A 44 -30.92 -57.83 -11.87
N LEU A 45 -31.75 -57.17 -12.67
CA LEU A 45 -31.29 -56.13 -13.60
C LEU A 45 -30.98 -54.88 -12.79
N GLU A 46 -29.79 -54.31 -12.98
CA GLU A 46 -29.38 -53.11 -12.25
C GLU A 46 -29.96 -51.86 -12.93
N SER A 47 -30.48 -50.92 -12.13
CA SER A 47 -30.89 -49.60 -12.60
C SER A 47 -29.75 -48.61 -12.38
N GLY A 48 -29.52 -47.70 -13.32
CA GLY A 48 -28.44 -46.73 -13.25
C GLY A 48 -28.72 -45.51 -14.12
N ILE A 49 -28.33 -44.33 -13.65
CA ILE A 49 -28.41 -43.08 -14.37
C ILE A 49 -27.07 -42.35 -14.21
N SER A 50 -26.66 -41.60 -15.22
CA SER A 50 -25.52 -40.69 -15.10
C SER A 50 -25.88 -39.29 -15.60
N LEU A 51 -25.23 -38.29 -15.02
CA LEU A 51 -25.33 -36.89 -15.38
C LEU A 51 -23.94 -36.35 -15.72
N GLU A 52 -23.79 -35.73 -16.90
CA GLU A 52 -22.64 -34.90 -17.23
C GLU A 52 -23.12 -33.46 -17.44
N LYS A 53 -22.51 -32.53 -16.72
CA LYS A 53 -22.82 -31.11 -16.75
C LYS A 53 -21.60 -30.35 -17.24
N ILE A 54 -21.81 -29.46 -18.21
CA ILE A 54 -20.78 -28.56 -18.70
C ILE A 54 -21.31 -27.13 -18.79
N ALA A 55 -20.43 -26.16 -18.58
CA ALA A 55 -20.68 -24.76 -18.90
C ALA A 55 -19.96 -24.38 -20.21
N ASP A 56 -20.53 -23.44 -20.95
CA ASP A 56 -19.90 -22.86 -22.14
C ASP A 56 -18.87 -21.76 -21.82
N ALA A 57 -18.97 -21.16 -20.63
CA ALA A 57 -18.07 -20.12 -20.16
C ALA A 57 -16.77 -20.72 -19.61
N GLU A 58 -15.62 -20.23 -20.10
CA GLU A 58 -14.30 -20.55 -19.53
C GLU A 58 -14.00 -19.71 -18.28
N GLU A 59 -14.50 -18.47 -18.22
CA GLU A 59 -14.40 -17.55 -17.08
C GLU A 59 -15.62 -16.61 -17.01
N ILE A 60 -15.91 -16.09 -15.83
CA ILE A 60 -16.91 -15.06 -15.57
C ILE A 60 -16.23 -13.71 -15.38
N VAL A 61 -16.60 -12.68 -16.15
CA VAL A 61 -15.92 -11.37 -16.15
C VAL A 61 -16.82 -10.19 -15.82
N GLU A 62 -18.15 -10.32 -15.91
CA GLU A 62 -19.05 -9.20 -15.65
C GLU A 62 -20.46 -9.62 -15.22
N VAL A 63 -21.15 -8.72 -14.52
CA VAL A 63 -22.58 -8.86 -14.19
C VAL A 63 -23.39 -8.84 -15.48
N GLY A 64 -24.33 -9.77 -15.59
CA GLY A 64 -25.19 -9.91 -16.76
C GLY A 64 -24.58 -10.73 -17.90
N GLN A 65 -23.38 -11.29 -17.72
CA GLN A 65 -22.88 -12.35 -18.59
C GLN A 65 -23.85 -13.55 -18.58
N GLU A 66 -24.20 -14.05 -19.76
CA GLU A 66 -25.05 -15.23 -19.91
C GLU A 66 -24.16 -16.48 -19.97
N VAL A 67 -24.41 -17.46 -19.09
CA VAL A 67 -23.74 -18.77 -19.07
C VAL A 67 -24.76 -19.83 -19.47
N THR A 68 -24.44 -20.65 -20.46
CA THR A 68 -25.26 -21.79 -20.89
C THR A 68 -24.72 -23.08 -20.28
N TYR A 69 -25.53 -23.71 -19.43
CA TYR A 69 -25.27 -25.06 -18.92
C TYR A 69 -25.90 -26.10 -19.84
N THR A 70 -25.12 -27.13 -20.19
CA THR A 70 -25.59 -28.30 -20.94
C THR A 70 -25.50 -29.53 -20.05
N PHE A 71 -26.59 -30.30 -20.01
CA PHE A 71 -26.74 -31.52 -19.23
C PHE A 71 -26.92 -32.70 -20.19
N GLU A 72 -26.06 -33.71 -20.09
CA GLU A 72 -26.21 -35.00 -20.77
C GLU A 72 -26.60 -36.06 -19.74
N ILE A 73 -27.83 -36.57 -19.86
CA ILE A 73 -28.38 -37.60 -18.96
C ILE A 73 -28.41 -38.91 -19.71
N THR A 74 -27.83 -39.96 -19.13
CA THR A 74 -27.77 -41.29 -19.74
C THR A 74 -28.32 -42.35 -18.80
N ASN A 75 -29.17 -43.25 -19.31
CA ASN A 75 -29.51 -44.47 -18.59
C ASN A 75 -28.37 -45.48 -18.74
N THR A 76 -27.63 -45.70 -17.65
CA THR A 76 -26.47 -46.60 -17.60
C THR A 76 -26.81 -48.01 -17.13
N GLY A 77 -28.07 -48.24 -16.72
CA GLY A 77 -28.57 -49.53 -16.26
C GLY A 77 -29.07 -50.45 -17.36
N GLU A 78 -29.67 -51.57 -16.94
CA GLU A 78 -30.24 -52.61 -17.80
C GLU A 78 -31.78 -52.54 -17.90
N THR A 79 -32.43 -51.70 -17.10
CA THR A 79 -33.89 -51.47 -17.10
C THR A 79 -34.25 -50.12 -17.73
N ASN A 80 -35.49 -49.97 -18.19
CA ASN A 80 -35.99 -48.66 -18.62
C ASN A 80 -36.13 -47.73 -17.41
N LEU A 81 -35.88 -46.44 -17.59
CA LEU A 81 -36.18 -45.42 -16.59
C LEU A 81 -37.33 -44.54 -17.08
N GLU A 82 -38.22 -44.17 -16.17
CA GLU A 82 -39.34 -43.24 -16.35
C GLU A 82 -39.25 -42.12 -15.30
N ASN A 83 -40.09 -41.09 -15.43
CA ASN A 83 -40.14 -39.94 -14.51
C ASN A 83 -38.76 -39.31 -14.26
N ILE A 84 -37.96 -39.14 -15.31
CA ILE A 84 -36.67 -38.44 -15.18
C ILE A 84 -36.91 -37.00 -14.72
N THR A 85 -36.27 -36.61 -13.63
CA THR A 85 -36.31 -35.24 -13.08
C THR A 85 -34.90 -34.70 -12.91
N LEU A 86 -34.67 -33.49 -13.42
CA LEU A 86 -33.42 -32.76 -13.28
C LEU A 86 -33.65 -31.53 -12.38
N THR A 87 -32.80 -31.35 -11.38
CA THR A 87 -32.85 -30.22 -10.43
C THR A 87 -31.52 -29.50 -10.37
N ASP A 88 -31.56 -28.17 -10.41
CA ASP A 88 -30.42 -27.28 -10.25
C ASP A 88 -30.89 -26.00 -9.53
N GLU A 89 -30.49 -25.84 -8.26
CA GLU A 89 -30.93 -24.71 -7.42
C GLU A 89 -30.51 -23.35 -7.98
N MET A 90 -29.33 -23.26 -8.61
CA MET A 90 -28.82 -22.01 -9.17
C MET A 90 -29.66 -21.55 -10.38
N LEU A 91 -30.21 -22.51 -11.11
CA LEU A 91 -31.11 -22.31 -12.26
C LEU A 91 -32.60 -22.25 -11.89
N GLY A 92 -32.93 -22.24 -10.60
CA GLY A 92 -34.31 -22.09 -10.11
C GLY A 92 -35.01 -23.38 -9.72
N GLY A 93 -34.26 -24.47 -9.49
CA GLY A 93 -34.76 -25.76 -9.02
C GLY A 93 -35.05 -26.73 -10.17
N ASN A 94 -36.30 -27.17 -10.30
CA ASN A 94 -36.68 -28.13 -11.34
C ASN A 94 -36.47 -27.56 -12.75
N ILE A 95 -35.71 -28.28 -13.57
CA ILE A 95 -35.54 -27.98 -15.00
C ILE A 95 -36.54 -28.82 -15.79
N ASP A 96 -37.25 -28.19 -16.73
CA ASP A 96 -38.21 -28.89 -17.60
C ASP A 96 -37.50 -29.89 -18.53
N VAL A 97 -37.88 -31.16 -18.40
CA VAL A 97 -37.37 -32.27 -19.21
C VAL A 97 -38.44 -32.71 -20.20
N GLU A 98 -38.20 -32.57 -21.51
CA GLU A 98 -39.17 -32.99 -22.54
C GLU A 98 -39.29 -34.53 -22.68
N GLN A 99 -38.18 -35.23 -22.46
CA GLN A 99 -38.11 -36.70 -22.51
C GLN A 99 -38.02 -37.28 -21.09
N THR A 100 -39.14 -37.77 -20.58
CA THR A 100 -39.18 -38.31 -19.20
C THR A 100 -38.92 -39.81 -19.12
N ALA A 101 -38.51 -40.46 -20.21
CA ALA A 101 -38.20 -41.88 -20.23
C ALA A 101 -36.96 -42.18 -21.10
N LEU A 102 -36.10 -43.06 -20.59
CA LEU A 102 -34.84 -43.49 -21.24
C LEU A 102 -34.73 -45.01 -21.21
N ALA A 103 -34.57 -45.62 -22.39
CA ALA A 103 -34.20 -47.02 -22.49
C ALA A 103 -32.73 -47.25 -22.08
N PRO A 104 -32.31 -48.49 -21.76
CA PRO A 104 -30.91 -48.81 -21.48
C PRO A 104 -29.95 -48.27 -22.56
N GLY A 105 -28.98 -47.47 -22.14
CA GLY A 105 -27.98 -46.83 -23.01
C GLY A 105 -28.50 -45.64 -23.82
N GLU A 106 -29.74 -45.20 -23.62
CA GLU A 106 -30.26 -43.97 -24.22
C GLU A 106 -29.81 -42.74 -23.43
N SER A 107 -29.53 -41.67 -24.16
CA SER A 107 -29.11 -40.38 -23.61
C SER A 107 -29.99 -39.26 -24.14
N MET A 108 -30.15 -38.22 -23.33
CA MET A 108 -30.80 -36.97 -23.73
C MET A 108 -29.95 -35.77 -23.30
N GLN A 109 -30.12 -34.66 -24.01
CA GLN A 109 -29.40 -33.42 -23.75
C GLN A 109 -30.38 -32.27 -23.49
N ILE A 110 -30.11 -31.50 -22.44
CA ILE A 110 -30.90 -30.35 -22.01
C ILE A 110 -29.97 -29.15 -21.84
N SER A 111 -30.44 -27.95 -22.16
CA SER A 111 -29.70 -26.72 -21.94
C SER A 111 -30.51 -25.72 -21.15
N ALA A 112 -29.89 -25.05 -20.19
CA ALA A 112 -30.49 -23.96 -19.42
C ALA A 112 -29.49 -22.81 -19.27
N LYS A 113 -30.01 -21.60 -19.06
CA LYS A 113 -29.22 -20.37 -19.04
C LYS A 113 -29.23 -19.73 -17.67
N TYR A 114 -28.07 -19.24 -17.25
CA TYR A 114 -27.89 -18.44 -16.06
C TYR A 114 -27.41 -17.04 -16.43
N MET A 115 -27.98 -16.02 -15.81
CA MET A 115 -27.49 -14.63 -15.92
C MET A 115 -26.69 -14.33 -14.66
N VAL A 116 -25.40 -14.04 -14.83
CA VAL A 116 -24.48 -13.70 -13.74
C VAL A 116 -24.99 -12.47 -12.99
N LYS A 117 -25.03 -12.56 -11.66
CA LYS A 117 -25.47 -11.51 -10.73
C LYS A 117 -24.26 -10.87 -10.05
N GLU A 118 -24.50 -9.76 -9.37
CA GLU A 118 -23.46 -9.03 -8.63
C GLU A 118 -22.81 -9.89 -7.53
N ALA A 119 -23.62 -10.61 -6.75
CA ALA A 119 -23.13 -11.53 -5.71
C ALA A 119 -22.27 -12.70 -6.24
N ASP A 120 -22.38 -13.02 -7.53
CA ASP A 120 -21.56 -14.09 -8.14
C ASP A 120 -20.12 -13.60 -8.36
N LEU A 121 -19.90 -12.30 -8.54
CA LEU A 121 -18.56 -11.70 -8.72
C LEU A 121 -17.79 -11.55 -7.41
N GLU A 122 -18.45 -11.69 -6.26
CA GLU A 122 -17.82 -11.60 -4.94
C GLU A 122 -17.02 -12.86 -4.58
N ASN A 123 -17.15 -13.93 -5.36
CA ASN A 123 -16.45 -15.20 -5.16
C ASN A 123 -15.46 -15.44 -6.30
N ASP A 124 -14.32 -16.07 -6.02
CA ASP A 124 -13.32 -16.41 -7.06
C ASP A 124 -13.81 -17.48 -8.05
N ILE A 125 -14.88 -18.20 -7.71
CA ILE A 125 -15.44 -19.32 -8.49
C ILE A 125 -16.96 -19.29 -8.41
N LEU A 126 -17.61 -19.41 -9.57
CA LEU A 126 -19.04 -19.70 -9.70
C LEU A 126 -19.24 -21.22 -9.74
N LYS A 127 -19.74 -21.78 -8.65
CA LYS A 127 -20.00 -23.21 -8.49
C LYS A 127 -21.47 -23.52 -8.75
N ASN A 128 -21.74 -24.45 -9.66
CA ASN A 128 -23.09 -24.86 -10.01
C ASN A 128 -23.27 -26.38 -9.95
N VAL A 129 -24.20 -26.88 -9.12
CA VAL A 129 -24.48 -28.30 -8.89
C VAL A 129 -25.86 -28.67 -9.44
N ALA A 130 -25.96 -29.80 -10.13
CA ALA A 130 -27.24 -30.36 -10.57
C ALA A 130 -27.36 -31.84 -10.20
N THR A 131 -28.59 -32.28 -9.93
CA THR A 131 -28.92 -33.66 -9.56
C THR A 131 -29.99 -34.19 -10.52
N VAL A 132 -29.85 -35.43 -10.96
CA VAL A 132 -30.85 -36.13 -11.76
C VAL A 132 -31.34 -37.37 -11.03
N THR A 133 -32.64 -37.66 -11.12
CA THR A 133 -33.21 -38.93 -10.64
C THR A 133 -34.09 -39.57 -11.69
N GLY A 134 -34.18 -40.90 -11.68
CA GLY A 134 -35.11 -41.66 -12.52
C GLY A 134 -35.82 -42.76 -11.72
N MET A 135 -36.97 -43.22 -12.20
CA MET A 135 -37.76 -44.30 -11.60
C MET A 135 -37.70 -45.53 -12.49
N ASN A 136 -37.35 -46.70 -11.92
CA ASN A 136 -37.52 -47.97 -12.61
C ASN A 136 -38.99 -48.41 -12.53
N PRO A 137 -39.74 -48.55 -13.63
CA PRO A 137 -41.15 -48.97 -13.59
C PRO A 137 -41.34 -50.44 -13.18
N GLU A 138 -40.29 -51.26 -13.21
CA GLU A 138 -40.31 -52.63 -12.69
C GLU A 138 -40.17 -52.68 -11.15
N ASP A 139 -39.67 -51.60 -10.55
CA ASP A 139 -39.58 -51.39 -9.10
C ASP A 139 -40.01 -49.96 -8.72
N PRO A 140 -41.30 -49.61 -8.91
CA PRO A 140 -41.78 -48.23 -8.76
C PRO A 140 -41.80 -47.73 -7.30
N GLU A 141 -41.73 -48.65 -6.34
CA GLU A 141 -41.72 -48.36 -4.90
C GLU A 141 -40.30 -48.47 -4.31
N SER A 142 -39.26 -48.44 -5.16
CA SER A 142 -37.88 -48.50 -4.72
C SER A 142 -37.55 -47.33 -3.78
N ASP A 143 -37.05 -47.65 -2.59
CA ASP A 143 -36.56 -46.64 -1.63
C ASP A 143 -35.26 -45.95 -2.11
N ASN A 144 -34.63 -46.47 -3.17
CA ASN A 144 -33.36 -45.96 -3.71
C ASN A 144 -33.42 -45.85 -5.25
N PRO A 145 -34.21 -44.92 -5.81
CA PRO A 145 -34.25 -44.68 -7.24
C PRO A 145 -32.84 -44.29 -7.75
N PRO A 146 -32.47 -44.67 -8.99
CA PRO A 146 -31.20 -44.25 -9.58
C PRO A 146 -31.11 -42.72 -9.59
N THR A 147 -30.00 -42.21 -9.07
CA THR A 147 -29.69 -40.79 -8.95
C THR A 147 -28.23 -40.55 -9.30
N ASP A 148 -27.93 -39.37 -9.83
CA ASP A 148 -26.56 -38.90 -10.04
C ASP A 148 -26.48 -37.38 -9.86
N GLU A 149 -25.30 -36.88 -9.53
CA GLU A 149 -25.03 -35.46 -9.30
C GLU A 149 -23.74 -35.06 -10.00
N ASP A 150 -23.76 -33.89 -10.64
CA ASP A 150 -22.56 -33.33 -11.26
C ASP A 150 -22.43 -31.82 -10.99
N GLU A 151 -21.19 -31.37 -10.94
CA GLU A 151 -20.80 -30.03 -10.53
C GLU A 151 -19.86 -29.40 -11.56
N VAL A 152 -20.13 -28.13 -11.86
CA VAL A 152 -19.24 -27.31 -12.67
C VAL A 152 -18.78 -26.10 -11.86
N GLU A 153 -17.47 -25.88 -11.83
CA GLU A 153 -16.83 -24.69 -11.27
C GLU A 153 -16.30 -23.83 -12.41
N THR A 154 -16.79 -22.59 -12.51
CA THR A 154 -16.31 -21.61 -13.50
C THR A 154 -15.52 -20.53 -12.77
N PRO A 155 -14.24 -20.28 -13.10
CA PRO A 155 -13.47 -19.23 -12.44
C PRO A 155 -14.09 -17.85 -12.70
N VAL A 156 -14.03 -16.99 -11.70
CA VAL A 156 -14.50 -15.61 -11.76
C VAL A 156 -13.27 -14.70 -11.79
N ASN A 157 -13.19 -13.88 -12.82
CA ASN A 157 -12.13 -12.93 -13.06
C ASN A 157 -12.79 -11.55 -13.23
N SER A 158 -13.27 -11.00 -12.12
CA SER A 158 -13.90 -9.68 -12.14
C SER A 158 -12.82 -8.62 -12.40
N PRO A 159 -12.98 -7.73 -13.41
CA PRO A 159 -12.04 -6.66 -13.70
C PRO A 159 -11.99 -5.57 -12.62
N THR A 160 -12.65 -5.76 -11.48
CA THR A 160 -12.47 -4.93 -10.28
C THR A 160 -11.12 -5.13 -9.59
N ASP A 161 -10.36 -6.18 -9.93
CA ASP A 161 -8.96 -6.39 -9.48
C ASP A 161 -7.94 -6.02 -10.57
N VAL A 162 -8.19 -4.94 -11.34
CA VAL A 162 -7.05 -4.27 -11.98
C VAL A 162 -6.29 -3.58 -10.88
N GLU A 163 -5.17 -4.18 -10.44
CA GLU A 163 -4.22 -3.59 -9.49
C GLU A 163 -3.91 -2.16 -9.94
N GLU A 164 -4.49 -1.17 -9.26
CA GLU A 164 -4.23 0.25 -9.53
C GLU A 164 -2.77 0.54 -9.16
N ASN A 165 -2.03 1.19 -10.05
CA ASN A 165 -0.70 1.69 -9.78
C ASN A 165 -0.72 3.22 -9.81
N PRO A 166 -1.32 3.89 -8.80
CA PRO A 166 -1.31 5.34 -8.73
C PRO A 166 0.13 5.85 -8.51
N GLY A 167 0.44 7.02 -9.07
CA GLY A 167 1.75 7.63 -8.90
C GLY A 167 1.76 9.08 -9.33
N ILE A 168 2.42 9.92 -8.53
CA ILE A 168 2.57 11.35 -8.82
C ILE A 168 4.05 11.73 -8.75
N SER A 169 4.48 12.63 -9.63
CA SER A 169 5.84 13.17 -9.68
C SER A 169 5.80 14.68 -9.54
N LEU A 170 6.82 15.23 -8.86
CA LEU A 170 7.05 16.66 -8.73
C LEU A 170 8.47 16.98 -9.14
N VAL A 171 8.63 17.95 -10.03
CA VAL A 171 9.92 18.58 -10.35
C VAL A 171 9.82 20.06 -10.04
N LYS A 172 10.77 20.56 -9.27
CA LYS A 172 10.88 21.96 -8.85
C LYS A 172 12.17 22.57 -9.37
N ASP A 173 12.04 23.70 -10.03
CA ASP A 173 13.16 24.43 -10.64
C ASP A 173 13.13 25.90 -10.20
N SER A 174 14.30 26.55 -10.22
CA SER A 174 14.44 27.99 -10.00
C SER A 174 15.08 28.66 -11.21
N ASN A 175 14.61 29.86 -11.55
CA ASN A 175 15.17 30.62 -12.67
C ASN A 175 16.62 31.12 -12.43
N VAL A 176 17.13 31.02 -11.21
CA VAL A 176 18.48 31.43 -10.81
C VAL A 176 19.14 30.34 -9.95
N ASP A 177 20.46 30.20 -10.09
CA ASP A 177 21.31 29.34 -9.25
C ASP A 177 22.00 30.12 -8.11
N ASN A 178 22.05 31.45 -8.24
CA ASN A 178 22.73 32.35 -7.33
C ASN A 178 21.95 33.67 -7.20
N VAL A 179 21.84 34.17 -5.97
CA VAL A 179 21.27 35.48 -5.61
C VAL A 179 22.39 36.41 -5.18
N THR A 180 22.40 37.63 -5.72
CA THR A 180 23.47 38.61 -5.53
C THR A 180 23.08 39.81 -4.68
N GLU A 181 21.78 40.04 -4.48
CA GLU A 181 21.29 41.14 -3.65
C GLU A 181 20.00 40.81 -2.89
N ILE A 182 19.81 41.47 -1.74
CA ILE A 182 18.55 41.43 -0.99
C ILE A 182 17.43 42.05 -1.87
N GLY A 183 16.28 41.38 -1.91
CA GLY A 183 15.14 41.81 -2.72
C GLY A 183 15.15 41.30 -4.16
N GLU A 184 16.16 40.52 -4.55
CA GLU A 184 16.13 39.79 -5.83
C GLU A 184 14.93 38.83 -5.87
N VAL A 185 14.32 38.66 -7.05
CA VAL A 185 13.12 37.82 -7.23
C VAL A 185 13.52 36.48 -7.85
N ILE A 186 13.25 35.41 -7.11
CA ILE A 186 13.35 34.03 -7.60
C ILE A 186 11.98 33.60 -8.10
N THR A 187 11.89 33.13 -9.33
CA THR A 187 10.71 32.45 -9.87
C THR A 187 10.92 30.95 -9.72
N TYR A 188 10.07 30.30 -8.92
CA TYR A 188 10.02 28.84 -8.83
C TYR A 188 9.02 28.29 -9.83
N THR A 189 9.41 27.27 -10.58
CA THR A 189 8.54 26.54 -11.50
C THR A 189 8.36 25.11 -11.00
N PHE A 190 7.11 24.68 -10.92
CA PHE A 190 6.71 23.34 -10.51
C PHE A 190 6.12 22.62 -11.72
N THR A 191 6.59 21.40 -11.97
CA THR A 191 6.01 20.49 -12.97
C THR A 191 5.49 19.27 -12.23
N ILE A 192 4.18 19.04 -12.34
CA ILE A 192 3.48 17.92 -11.70
C ILE A 192 3.02 16.99 -12.81
N GLU A 193 3.28 15.70 -12.66
CA GLU A 193 2.90 14.66 -13.62
C GLU A 193 2.25 13.48 -12.90
N ASN A 194 1.14 12.99 -13.45
CA ASN A 194 0.61 11.69 -13.07
C ASN A 194 1.40 10.60 -13.81
N ILE A 195 2.23 9.88 -13.06
CA ILE A 195 3.10 8.81 -13.57
C ILE A 195 2.48 7.41 -13.37
N GLY A 196 1.27 7.34 -12.79
CA GLY A 196 0.51 6.11 -12.59
C GLY A 196 -0.36 5.73 -13.80
N ASP A 197 -1.16 4.67 -13.63
CA ASP A 197 -2.08 4.14 -14.64
C ASP A 197 -3.56 4.50 -14.40
N VAL A 198 -3.86 5.20 -13.30
CA VAL A 198 -5.20 5.69 -12.93
C VAL A 198 -5.27 7.22 -12.86
N GLU A 199 -6.47 7.79 -13.06
CA GLU A 199 -6.71 9.23 -12.90
C GLU A 199 -6.54 9.64 -11.43
N LEU A 200 -5.81 10.72 -11.16
CA LEU A 200 -5.65 11.28 -9.83
C LEU A 200 -6.60 12.46 -9.62
N GLY A 201 -7.34 12.46 -8.53
CA GLY A 201 -8.12 13.59 -8.03
C GLY A 201 -7.44 14.32 -6.87
N ASN A 202 -8.08 15.39 -6.39
CA ASN A 202 -7.64 16.17 -5.22
C ASN A 202 -6.14 16.53 -5.24
N VAL A 203 -5.61 16.88 -6.41
CA VAL A 203 -4.20 17.23 -6.52
C VAL A 203 -3.93 18.56 -5.81
N ILE A 204 -3.05 18.54 -4.81
CA ILE A 204 -2.68 19.69 -3.98
C ILE A 204 -1.17 19.86 -4.02
N LEU A 205 -0.70 21.07 -4.31
CA LEU A 205 0.71 21.46 -4.24
C LEU A 205 0.93 22.39 -3.04
N ASN A 206 1.76 21.97 -2.09
CA ASN A 206 2.12 22.75 -0.91
C ASN A 206 3.61 23.15 -0.95
N ASP A 207 3.88 24.44 -0.78
CA ASP A 207 5.22 24.99 -0.60
C ASP A 207 5.21 25.95 0.61
N PRO A 208 5.74 25.54 1.77
CA PRO A 208 5.74 26.36 2.98
C PRO A 208 6.47 27.70 2.83
N MET A 209 7.51 27.78 1.99
CA MET A 209 8.26 29.03 1.78
C MET A 209 7.46 30.03 0.96
N LEU A 210 6.54 29.56 0.12
CA LEU A 210 5.68 30.35 -0.74
C LEU A 210 4.26 30.56 -0.16
N GLY A 211 4.04 30.22 1.11
CA GLY A 211 2.79 30.46 1.81
C GLY A 211 1.85 29.26 1.93
N GLY A 212 2.33 28.04 1.67
CA GLY A 212 1.58 26.80 1.80
C GLY A 212 0.96 26.36 0.48
N ASP A 213 -0.35 26.11 0.47
CA ASP A 213 -1.05 25.58 -0.71
C ASP A 213 -1.05 26.58 -1.87
N LEU A 214 -0.46 26.17 -2.99
CA LEU A 214 -0.43 26.92 -4.22
C LEU A 214 -1.67 26.61 -5.05
N LYS A 215 -2.23 27.64 -5.68
CA LYS A 215 -3.41 27.47 -6.54
C LYS A 215 -3.02 26.79 -7.86
N LEU A 216 -3.68 25.67 -8.14
CA LEU A 216 -3.58 24.93 -9.39
C LEU A 216 -4.75 25.28 -10.32
N GLU A 217 -4.53 25.26 -11.63
CA GLU A 217 -5.58 25.48 -12.63
C GLU A 217 -6.49 24.24 -12.79
N ASN A 218 -5.95 23.06 -12.49
CA ASN A 218 -6.66 21.79 -12.46
C ASN A 218 -6.23 20.99 -11.21
N THR A 219 -7.15 20.22 -10.64
CA THR A 219 -6.89 19.35 -9.48
C THR A 219 -7.15 17.87 -9.82
N VAL A 220 -7.31 17.57 -11.10
CA VAL A 220 -7.47 16.23 -11.65
C VAL A 220 -6.39 16.02 -12.71
N LEU A 221 -5.73 14.86 -12.74
CA LEU A 221 -4.73 14.52 -13.74
C LEU A 221 -5.00 13.12 -14.28
N ALA A 222 -5.28 13.01 -15.58
CA ALA A 222 -5.33 11.73 -16.26
C ALA A 222 -3.93 11.07 -16.30
N PRO A 223 -3.83 9.74 -16.49
CA PRO A 223 -2.53 9.06 -16.65
C PRO A 223 -1.65 9.73 -17.71
N GLY A 224 -0.41 10.08 -17.34
CA GLY A 224 0.56 10.79 -18.20
C GLY A 224 0.26 12.27 -18.43
N GLU A 225 -0.79 12.84 -17.82
CA GLU A 225 -1.05 14.27 -17.87
C GLU A 225 -0.07 15.03 -16.98
N GLN A 226 0.38 16.19 -17.49
CA GLN A 226 1.28 17.09 -16.79
C GLN A 226 0.72 18.49 -16.71
N MET A 227 0.96 19.17 -15.60
CA MET A 227 0.68 20.59 -15.43
C MET A 227 1.88 21.33 -14.86
N SER A 228 1.94 22.64 -15.12
CA SER A 228 3.00 23.48 -14.58
C SER A 228 2.45 24.78 -14.01
N VAL A 229 2.98 25.17 -12.85
CA VAL A 229 2.66 26.41 -12.15
C VAL A 229 3.97 27.11 -11.77
N SER A 230 3.95 28.44 -11.72
CA SER A 230 5.11 29.22 -11.28
C SER A 230 4.70 30.26 -10.26
N GLN A 231 5.58 30.49 -9.28
CA GLN A 231 5.35 31.41 -8.18
C GLN A 231 6.63 32.18 -7.88
N GLU A 232 6.50 33.50 -7.74
CA GLU A 232 7.63 34.39 -7.43
C GLU A 232 7.85 34.49 -5.91
N HIS A 233 9.12 34.60 -5.52
CA HIS A 233 9.58 34.82 -4.15
C HIS A 233 10.62 35.92 -4.13
N THR A 234 10.43 36.93 -3.28
CA THR A 234 11.41 38.01 -3.08
C THR A 234 12.34 37.65 -1.94
N VAL A 235 13.66 37.62 -2.18
CA VAL A 235 14.66 37.25 -1.17
C VAL A 235 14.68 38.26 -0.03
N THR A 236 14.53 37.75 1.20
CA THR A 236 14.57 38.57 2.42
C THR A 236 15.99 38.80 2.90
N GLU A 237 16.18 39.78 3.79
CA GLU A 237 17.47 40.04 4.44
C GLU A 237 17.96 38.81 5.22
N GLU A 238 17.09 38.17 5.99
CA GLU A 238 17.41 36.93 6.73
C GLU A 238 17.85 35.79 5.80
N GLN A 239 17.16 35.61 4.67
CA GLN A 239 17.51 34.58 3.68
C GLN A 239 18.87 34.83 3.03
N PHE A 240 19.20 36.11 2.79
CA PHE A 240 20.46 36.51 2.17
C PHE A 240 21.68 36.33 3.09
N GLU A 241 21.50 36.28 4.40
CA GLU A 241 22.56 35.99 5.38
C GLU A 241 23.00 34.51 5.36
N TYR A 242 22.14 33.60 4.90
CA TYR A 242 22.49 32.19 4.72
C TYR A 242 23.19 31.98 3.39
N ALA A 243 24.25 31.15 3.38
CA ALA A 243 24.99 30.80 2.16
C ALA A 243 24.12 30.13 1.06
N THR A 244 23.00 29.52 1.46
CA THR A 244 22.05 28.85 0.54
C THR A 244 20.62 29.04 1.02
N ILE A 245 19.73 29.35 0.08
CA ILE A 245 18.28 29.32 0.25
C ILE A 245 17.80 27.96 -0.26
N THR A 246 17.22 27.14 0.62
CA THR A 246 16.62 25.84 0.25
C THR A 246 15.11 25.99 0.22
N ASN A 247 14.49 25.63 -0.90
CA ASN A 247 13.04 25.66 -1.05
C ASN A 247 12.51 24.26 -1.36
N LYS A 248 11.68 23.68 -0.48
CA LYS A 248 11.09 22.34 -0.63
C LYS A 248 9.58 22.41 -0.82
N ALA A 249 9.04 21.58 -1.71
CA ALA A 249 7.59 21.44 -1.92
C ALA A 249 7.15 19.98 -1.86
N LEU A 250 5.85 19.79 -1.63
CA LEU A 250 5.14 18.53 -1.57
C LEU A 250 3.92 18.61 -2.50
N VAL A 251 3.72 17.61 -3.35
CA VAL A 251 2.47 17.42 -4.07
C VAL A 251 1.79 16.14 -3.60
N THR A 252 0.47 16.16 -3.48
CA THR A 252 -0.35 14.99 -3.15
C THR A 252 -1.46 14.82 -4.19
N GLY A 253 -2.00 13.61 -4.32
CA GLY A 253 -3.21 13.30 -5.09
C GLY A 253 -3.82 11.98 -4.65
N ASP A 254 -5.10 11.78 -4.94
CA ASP A 254 -5.88 10.61 -4.52
C ASP A 254 -6.31 9.78 -5.75
N SER A 255 -6.18 8.46 -5.68
CA SER A 255 -6.70 7.54 -6.71
C SER A 255 -8.23 7.41 -6.64
N PRO A 256 -8.90 6.81 -7.66
CA PRO A 256 -10.34 6.54 -7.62
C PRO A 256 -10.72 5.59 -6.48
N SER A 257 -9.82 4.68 -6.12
CA SER A 257 -9.98 3.76 -4.98
C SER A 257 -9.68 4.43 -3.61
N GLY A 258 -9.23 5.69 -3.60
CA GLY A 258 -8.97 6.47 -2.40
C GLY A 258 -7.54 6.40 -1.87
N ASP A 259 -6.63 5.75 -2.59
CA ASP A 259 -5.22 5.69 -2.21
C ASP A 259 -4.55 7.06 -2.41
N ARG A 260 -3.84 7.54 -1.38
CA ARG A 260 -3.11 8.81 -1.46
C ARG A 260 -1.67 8.59 -1.91
N VAL A 261 -1.27 9.28 -2.98
CA VAL A 261 0.10 9.36 -3.47
C VAL A 261 0.71 10.73 -3.20
N GLU A 262 2.02 10.77 -3.05
CA GLU A 262 2.76 11.99 -2.80
C GLU A 262 4.15 12.01 -3.43
N SER A 263 4.65 13.21 -3.73
CA SER A 263 6.01 13.43 -4.20
C SER A 263 6.54 14.75 -3.65
N THR A 264 7.82 14.78 -3.29
CA THR A 264 8.49 15.99 -2.82
C THR A 264 9.70 16.31 -3.67
N ASP A 265 9.99 17.59 -3.84
CA ASP A 265 11.22 18.04 -4.48
C ASP A 265 11.76 19.30 -3.80
N GLU A 266 13.08 19.47 -3.85
CA GLU A 266 13.78 20.63 -3.28
C GLU A 266 14.76 21.25 -4.27
N VAL A 267 14.82 22.58 -4.25
CA VAL A 267 15.82 23.35 -5.02
C VAL A 267 16.64 24.22 -4.07
N LYS A 268 17.92 24.39 -4.39
CA LYS A 268 18.87 25.19 -3.60
C LYS A 268 19.48 26.28 -4.45
N VAL A 269 19.33 27.52 -3.99
CA VAL A 269 19.92 28.69 -4.62
C VAL A 269 21.01 29.24 -3.70
N THR A 270 22.19 29.49 -4.23
CA THR A 270 23.30 30.07 -3.43
C THR A 270 23.10 31.57 -3.24
N THR A 271 23.67 32.15 -2.19
CA THR A 271 23.73 33.60 -2.03
C THR A 271 25.18 34.05 -2.11
N GLU A 272 25.44 35.15 -2.81
CA GLU A 272 26.66 35.92 -2.57
C GLU A 272 26.47 36.67 -1.26
N SER A 273 26.68 35.98 -0.12
CA SER A 273 26.80 36.70 1.15
C SER A 273 27.82 37.82 0.92
N LYS A 274 27.48 39.07 1.23
CA LYS A 274 28.53 40.05 1.50
C LYS A 274 29.41 39.40 2.55
N GLN A 275 30.60 38.93 2.18
CA GLN A 275 31.64 38.79 3.17
C GLN A 275 31.63 40.12 3.94
N PRO A 276 31.65 40.12 5.28
CA PRO A 276 31.92 41.36 5.98
C PRO A 276 33.19 41.89 5.34
N ASP A 277 33.18 43.15 4.87
CA ASP A 277 34.38 43.82 4.39
C ASP A 277 35.45 43.51 5.44
N GLU A 278 36.40 42.61 5.12
CA GLU A 278 37.61 42.50 5.92
C GLU A 278 38.20 43.90 5.83
N GLU A 279 38.20 44.64 6.95
CA GLU A 279 38.91 45.91 7.03
C GLU A 279 40.28 45.65 6.43
N LYS A 280 40.55 46.23 5.25
CA LYS A 280 41.87 46.09 4.63
C LYS A 280 42.86 46.60 5.66
N PRO A 281 43.84 45.77 6.06
CA PRO A 281 44.68 46.16 7.17
C PRO A 281 45.54 47.34 6.74
N ASP A 282 45.60 48.38 7.57
CA ASP A 282 46.11 49.71 7.19
C ASP A 282 47.34 50.12 8.02
N LEU A 283 48.20 50.95 7.42
CA LEU A 283 49.38 51.54 8.04
C LEU A 283 49.14 53.04 8.22
N VAL A 284 48.80 53.46 9.44
CA VAL A 284 48.44 54.86 9.72
C VAL A 284 49.61 55.57 10.38
N THR A 285 50.03 56.72 9.84
CA THR A 285 51.06 57.58 10.44
C THR A 285 50.52 58.97 10.75
N ALA A 286 50.76 59.45 11.97
CA ALA A 286 50.42 60.79 12.44
C ALA A 286 51.69 61.55 12.85
N LYS A 287 51.69 62.87 12.63
CA LYS A 287 52.78 63.76 13.06
C LYS A 287 52.23 64.89 13.91
N SER A 288 52.91 65.19 15.01
CA SER A 288 52.60 66.32 15.88
C SER A 288 53.84 67.16 16.18
N VAL A 289 53.61 68.39 16.62
CA VAL A 289 54.62 69.32 17.12
C VAL A 289 54.21 69.77 18.52
N ASN A 290 55.04 69.48 19.52
CA ASN A 290 54.72 69.63 20.94
C ASN A 290 53.36 69.02 21.34
N GLY A 291 53.03 67.84 20.80
CA GLY A 291 51.76 67.16 21.08
C GLY A 291 50.53 67.80 20.42
N LYS A 292 50.70 68.69 19.44
CA LYS A 292 49.60 69.32 18.68
C LYS A 292 49.78 69.15 17.18
N GLY A 293 48.69 69.17 16.40
CA GLY A 293 48.76 69.09 14.93
C GLY A 293 49.40 70.30 14.24
N SER A 294 49.64 71.41 14.95
CA SER A 294 50.33 72.59 14.41
C SER A 294 50.90 73.44 15.55
N HIS A 295 52.00 74.18 15.29
CA HIS A 295 52.58 75.15 16.22
C HIS A 295 53.00 76.42 15.47
N THR A 296 52.73 77.58 16.07
CA THR A 296 53.14 78.89 15.52
C THR A 296 54.38 79.38 16.26
N VAL A 297 55.46 79.65 15.52
CA VAL A 297 56.70 80.19 16.08
C VAL A 297 56.52 81.66 16.44
N SER A 298 56.82 82.00 17.68
CA SER A 298 56.66 83.33 18.28
C SER A 298 57.99 84.04 18.55
N ASP A 299 59.11 83.32 18.61
CA ASP A 299 60.46 83.87 18.84
C ASP A 299 61.56 83.20 17.99
N ASN A 300 62.62 83.93 17.65
CA ASN A 300 63.69 83.47 16.73
C ASN A 300 64.50 82.24 17.20
N ASN A 301 64.41 81.85 18.48
CA ASN A 301 65.13 80.71 19.06
C ASN A 301 64.18 79.73 19.79
N GLU A 302 62.89 79.73 19.44
CA GLU A 302 61.92 78.81 20.04
C GLU A 302 62.24 77.36 19.63
N VAL A 303 62.29 76.46 20.61
CA VAL A 303 62.61 75.05 20.41
C VAL A 303 61.32 74.23 20.45
N PHE A 304 61.14 73.35 19.47
CA PHE A 304 59.99 72.45 19.38
C PHE A 304 60.41 71.03 19.18
N THR A 305 59.58 70.12 19.67
CA THR A 305 59.75 68.68 19.48
C THR A 305 58.72 68.21 18.47
N TYR A 306 59.15 67.43 17.49
CA TYR A 306 58.25 66.71 16.61
C TYR A 306 58.12 65.27 17.09
N GLU A 307 56.91 64.75 17.07
CA GLU A 307 56.60 63.35 17.36
C GLU A 307 55.90 62.76 16.15
N ILE A 308 56.36 61.58 15.71
CA ILE A 308 55.75 60.80 14.63
C ILE A 308 55.31 59.49 15.26
N GLU A 309 54.03 59.19 15.16
CA GLU A 309 53.42 57.96 15.66
C GLU A 309 52.91 57.17 14.46
N THR A 310 53.36 55.92 14.35
CA THR A 310 52.91 54.98 13.32
C THR A 310 52.23 53.81 14.03
N ILE A 311 50.97 53.55 13.68
CA ILE A 311 50.20 52.43 14.16
C ILE A 311 50.16 51.39 13.03
N ILE A 312 50.54 50.16 13.37
CA ILE A 312 50.55 49.02 12.45
C ILE A 312 49.45 48.10 12.92
N ASP A 313 48.55 47.73 12.01
CA ASP A 313 47.58 46.68 12.27
C ASP A 313 48.30 45.35 12.52
N ASP A 314 47.94 44.63 13.58
CA ASP A 314 48.58 43.36 13.95
C ASP A 314 48.40 42.28 12.86
N SER A 315 47.43 42.44 11.96
CA SER A 315 47.22 41.58 10.78
C SER A 315 48.11 41.91 9.58
N LEU A 316 48.83 43.06 9.59
CA LEU A 316 49.85 43.36 8.58
C LEU A 316 51.15 42.61 8.92
N ASP A 317 51.56 41.71 8.02
CA ASP A 317 52.82 40.98 8.13
C ASP A 317 53.99 41.81 7.58
N ILE A 318 54.42 42.81 8.37
CA ILE A 318 55.51 43.73 8.01
C ILE A 318 56.73 43.48 8.93
N ASP A 319 57.83 43.03 8.34
CA ASP A 319 59.09 42.77 9.05
C ASP A 319 59.90 44.06 9.37
N SER A 320 59.69 45.12 8.58
CA SER A 320 60.38 46.40 8.75
C SER A 320 59.66 47.55 8.04
N PHE A 321 59.79 48.77 8.57
CA PHE A 321 59.34 50.00 7.91
C PHE A 321 60.34 51.15 8.15
N SER A 322 60.29 52.17 7.30
CA SER A 322 61.17 53.34 7.38
C SER A 322 60.38 54.62 7.58
N ILE A 323 60.78 55.46 8.53
CA ILE A 323 60.23 56.82 8.69
C ILE A 323 61.21 57.83 8.10
N THR A 324 60.71 58.71 7.24
CA THR A 324 61.44 59.88 6.72
C THR A 324 60.70 61.15 7.06
N ASP A 325 61.41 62.18 7.51
CA ASP A 325 60.83 63.49 7.77
C ASP A 325 61.75 64.62 7.31
N SER A 326 61.16 65.70 6.79
CA SER A 326 61.88 66.88 6.34
C SER A 326 61.20 68.15 6.82
N VAL A 327 62.01 69.13 7.25
CA VAL A 327 61.54 70.47 7.64
C VAL A 327 62.11 71.48 6.64
N ASP A 328 61.24 71.93 5.72
CA ASP A 328 61.52 72.99 4.74
C ASP A 328 62.85 72.80 3.99
N ASN A 329 63.17 71.54 3.64
CA ASN A 329 64.41 71.10 2.97
C ASN A 329 65.73 71.53 3.62
N ARG A 330 65.70 72.07 4.85
CA ARG A 330 66.87 72.59 5.59
C ARG A 330 67.40 71.58 6.60
N ILE A 331 66.53 70.73 7.13
CA ILE A 331 66.87 69.63 8.05
C ILE A 331 66.12 68.41 7.52
N SER A 332 66.85 67.36 7.16
CA SER A 332 66.32 66.03 6.87
C SER A 332 66.81 65.10 7.95
N ILE A 333 65.91 64.27 8.47
CA ILE A 333 66.33 63.09 9.23
C ILE A 333 66.58 62.02 8.17
N ASP A 334 67.79 61.44 8.15
CA ASP A 334 68.06 60.26 7.32
C ASP A 334 67.09 59.14 7.73
N SER A 335 66.64 58.32 6.77
CA SER A 335 65.63 57.29 7.01
C SER A 335 65.92 56.49 8.28
N VAL A 336 64.97 56.47 9.20
CA VAL A 336 65.05 55.63 10.40
C VAL A 336 64.39 54.30 10.07
N ASP A 337 65.21 53.27 9.86
CA ASP A 337 64.74 51.91 9.65
C ASP A 337 64.42 51.26 10.98
N ILE A 338 63.19 50.74 11.10
CA ILE A 338 62.69 50.06 12.29
C ILE A 338 62.43 48.60 11.92
N THR A 339 63.10 47.68 12.61
CA THR A 339 62.87 46.23 12.51
C THR A 339 62.04 45.78 13.71
N ILE A 340 60.96 45.04 13.45
CA ILE A 340 60.05 44.57 14.50
C ILE A 340 60.47 43.17 14.92
N ASP A 341 61.03 43.04 16.13
CA ASP A 341 61.41 41.74 16.70
C ASP A 341 60.21 41.12 17.44
N ARG A 342 59.52 40.18 16.77
CA ARG A 342 58.30 39.52 17.28
C ARG A 342 58.56 38.40 18.30
N THR A 343 59.81 38.19 18.76
CA THR A 343 60.16 37.06 19.64
C THR A 343 59.58 37.14 21.07
N ALA A 344 58.75 38.14 21.39
CA ALA A 344 58.12 38.31 22.72
C ALA A 344 56.58 38.20 22.73
N ALA A 345 55.92 37.96 21.59
CA ALA A 345 54.45 38.02 21.48
C ALA A 345 53.73 36.64 21.42
N SER A 346 54.37 35.54 21.82
CA SER A 346 53.74 34.22 21.79
C SER A 346 52.62 34.02 22.83
N GLY A 347 52.39 34.97 23.74
CA GLY A 347 51.38 34.83 24.80
C GLY A 347 49.94 35.14 24.38
N VAL A 348 49.73 35.94 23.32
CA VAL A 348 48.39 36.36 22.88
C VAL A 348 47.81 35.42 21.82
N SER A 349 48.68 34.78 21.02
CA SER A 349 48.32 33.74 20.06
C SER A 349 47.68 32.52 20.74
N ASP A 350 48.26 32.06 21.86
CA ASP A 350 47.79 30.88 22.58
C ASP A 350 46.38 31.11 23.18
N GLU A 351 46.06 32.33 23.61
CA GLU A 351 44.77 32.67 24.21
C GLU A 351 43.69 32.86 23.13
N ALA A 352 44.05 33.41 21.97
CA ALA A 352 43.18 33.46 20.79
C ALA A 352 42.90 32.06 20.20
N GLU A 353 43.93 31.22 20.07
CA GLU A 353 43.76 29.82 19.66
C GLU A 353 42.92 29.02 20.67
N SER A 354 43.13 29.26 21.98
CA SER A 354 42.31 28.66 23.04
C SER A 354 40.84 29.11 22.95
N LEU A 355 40.57 30.38 22.68
CA LEU A 355 39.21 30.90 22.52
C LEU A 355 38.54 30.38 21.24
N MET A 356 39.28 30.24 20.14
CA MET A 356 38.77 29.60 18.92
C MET A 356 38.47 28.11 19.12
N ALA A 357 39.32 27.40 19.87
CA ALA A 357 39.06 26.01 20.24
C ALA A 357 37.83 25.88 21.15
N GLN A 358 37.67 26.77 22.14
CA GLN A 358 36.46 26.82 22.99
C GLN A 358 35.20 27.14 22.18
N ARG A 359 35.29 28.07 21.23
CA ARG A 359 34.18 28.40 20.32
C ARG A 359 33.79 27.20 19.46
N SER A 360 34.76 26.49 18.88
CA SER A 360 34.51 25.30 18.08
C SER A 360 33.87 24.17 18.89
N GLU A 361 34.24 23.99 20.16
CA GLU A 361 33.61 22.98 21.02
C GLU A 361 32.18 23.40 21.40
N ILE A 362 31.94 24.67 21.71
CA ILE A 362 30.59 25.20 21.98
C ILE A 362 29.68 25.04 20.76
N GLU A 363 30.17 25.28 19.54
CA GLU A 363 29.38 25.09 18.31
C GLU A 363 29.03 23.62 18.08
N LYS A 364 29.94 22.70 18.44
CA LYS A 364 29.70 21.26 18.38
C LYS A 364 28.68 20.80 19.43
N GLU A 365 28.78 21.31 20.66
CA GLU A 365 27.78 21.06 21.72
C GLU A 365 26.41 21.63 21.33
N LEU A 366 26.36 22.81 20.71
CA LEU A 366 25.12 23.41 20.19
C LEU A 366 24.49 22.55 19.09
N GLN A 367 25.30 21.99 18.18
CA GLN A 367 24.80 21.11 17.14
C GLN A 367 24.26 19.79 17.71
N ALA A 368 24.92 19.24 18.74
CA ALA A 368 24.45 18.06 19.45
C ALA A 368 23.12 18.34 20.18
N ALA A 369 23.01 19.47 20.88
CA ALA A 369 21.79 19.87 21.57
C ALA A 369 20.61 20.11 20.61
N LYS A 370 20.87 20.67 19.42
CA LYS A 370 19.86 20.78 18.35
C LYS A 370 19.40 19.41 17.85
N GLY A 371 20.32 18.44 17.73
CA GLY A 371 19.98 17.06 17.39
C GLY A 371 19.13 16.37 18.46
N GLU A 372 19.47 16.55 19.75
CA GLU A 372 18.66 16.02 20.86
C GLU A 372 17.27 16.67 20.92
N LEU A 373 17.16 17.97 20.68
CA LEU A 373 15.89 18.67 20.62
C LEU A 373 15.01 18.15 19.46
N ALA A 374 15.60 17.91 18.28
CA ALA A 374 14.88 17.33 17.16
C ALA A 374 14.38 15.91 17.47
N ALA A 375 15.20 15.10 18.16
CA ALA A 375 14.81 13.77 18.62
C ALA A 375 13.68 13.81 19.66
N LEU A 376 13.74 14.78 20.59
CA LEU A 376 12.70 14.97 21.61
C LEU A 376 11.37 15.42 20.97
N ASN A 377 11.41 16.34 20.02
CA ASN A 377 10.21 16.79 19.30
C ASN A 377 9.57 15.63 18.54
N LYS A 378 10.38 14.80 17.86
CA LYS A 378 9.88 13.60 17.18
C LYS A 378 9.28 12.58 18.14
N ALA A 379 9.87 12.38 19.32
CA ALA A 379 9.31 11.48 20.33
C ALA A 379 7.99 12.00 20.91
N MET A 380 7.83 13.33 21.00
CA MET A 380 6.60 13.96 21.45
C MET A 380 5.48 13.85 20.40
N GLU A 381 5.79 14.05 19.11
CA GLU A 381 4.85 13.80 18.00
C GLU A 381 4.35 12.36 18.01
N ASN A 382 5.25 11.38 18.17
CA ASN A 382 4.87 9.97 18.26
C ASN A 382 3.99 9.67 19.49
N GLN A 383 4.20 10.35 20.63
CA GLN A 383 3.35 10.18 21.81
C GLN A 383 1.95 10.79 21.63
N GLU A 384 1.84 11.90 20.89
CA GLU A 384 0.53 12.48 20.55
C GLU A 384 -0.25 11.57 19.59
N GLU A 385 0.45 10.88 18.68
CA GLU A 385 -0.12 9.88 17.77
C GLU A 385 -0.58 8.61 18.53
N GLU A 386 0.24 8.07 19.44
CA GLU A 386 -0.15 6.94 20.30
C GLU A 386 -1.34 7.29 21.24
N ALA A 387 -1.37 8.51 21.79
CA ALA A 387 -2.46 8.96 22.65
C ALA A 387 -3.78 9.18 21.89
N THR A 388 -3.72 9.50 20.59
CA THR A 388 -4.92 9.61 19.74
C THR A 388 -5.43 8.24 19.31
N GLU A 389 -4.55 7.27 19.07
CA GLU A 389 -4.96 5.87 18.86
C GLU A 389 -5.59 5.24 20.11
N GLU A 390 -5.00 5.41 21.31
CA GLU A 390 -5.57 4.90 22.56
C GLU A 390 -6.93 5.55 22.89
N ALA A 391 -7.11 6.85 22.60
CA ALA A 391 -8.40 7.52 22.78
C ALA A 391 -9.49 6.96 21.84
N SER A 392 -9.15 6.60 20.61
CA SER A 392 -10.10 5.94 19.68
C SER A 392 -10.42 4.49 20.09
N ALA A 393 -9.46 3.82 20.73
CA ALA A 393 -9.64 2.47 21.26
C ALA A 393 -10.51 2.46 22.54
N GLU A 394 -10.45 3.49 23.39
CA GLU A 394 -11.36 3.62 24.53
C GLU A 394 -12.79 4.01 24.09
N GLU A 395 -12.95 4.84 23.07
CA GLU A 395 -14.27 5.22 22.52
C GLU A 395 -15.00 4.00 21.90
N THR A 396 -14.26 3.09 21.24
CA THR A 396 -14.80 1.84 20.69
C THR A 396 -15.13 0.77 21.74
N VAL A 397 -14.51 0.82 22.92
CA VAL A 397 -14.84 -0.07 24.05
C VAL A 397 -16.04 0.46 24.86
N GLU A 398 -16.21 1.77 24.96
CA GLU A 398 -17.39 2.37 25.60
C GLU A 398 -18.66 2.09 24.78
N GLU A 399 -18.60 2.15 23.44
CA GLU A 399 -19.70 1.82 22.53
C GLU A 399 -20.08 0.32 22.53
N ALA A 400 -19.15 -0.57 22.91
CA ALA A 400 -19.39 -2.02 22.99
C ALA A 400 -19.99 -2.49 24.33
N THR A 401 -20.19 -1.61 25.33
CA THR A 401 -20.75 -1.98 26.65
C THR A 401 -22.19 -1.52 26.89
N GLU A 402 -22.82 -0.83 25.95
CA GLU A 402 -24.28 -0.59 25.98
C GLU A 402 -25.04 -1.79 25.37
N GLU A 403 -25.20 -2.88 26.14
CA GLU A 403 -26.26 -3.86 25.86
C GLU A 403 -27.65 -3.20 26.06
N PRO A 404 -28.61 -3.38 25.14
CA PRO A 404 -29.96 -2.87 25.34
C PRO A 404 -30.69 -3.73 26.38
N SER A 405 -31.16 -3.11 27.45
CA SER A 405 -32.06 -3.74 28.42
C SER A 405 -33.34 -4.21 27.69
N ALA A 406 -33.54 -5.52 27.58
CA ALA A 406 -34.80 -6.09 27.11
C ALA A 406 -35.88 -5.85 28.17
N GLU A 407 -36.84 -4.99 27.83
CA GLU A 407 -38.11 -4.83 28.54
C GLU A 407 -38.89 -6.15 28.53
N GLU A 408 -39.15 -6.66 29.72
CA GLU A 408 -40.04 -7.79 29.97
C GLU A 408 -41.49 -7.29 29.83
N THR A 409 -42.10 -7.47 28.66
CA THR A 409 -43.55 -7.27 28.49
C THR A 409 -44.31 -8.51 28.93
N VAL A 410 -44.96 -8.39 30.08
CA VAL A 410 -46.08 -9.22 30.52
C VAL A 410 -47.25 -8.98 29.58
N GLU A 411 -47.75 -10.01 28.91
CA GLU A 411 -49.15 -10.02 28.45
C GLU A 411 -49.82 -11.35 28.81
N GLU A 412 -50.81 -11.21 29.67
CA GLU A 412 -51.71 -12.23 30.18
C GLU A 412 -52.95 -12.30 29.27
N ALA A 413 -53.50 -13.51 29.11
CA ALA A 413 -54.90 -13.82 28.85
C ALA A 413 -55.42 -13.94 27.39
N THR A 414 -55.82 -15.18 27.06
CA THR A 414 -57.18 -15.68 26.71
C THR A 414 -57.37 -16.43 25.37
N GLU A 415 -58.02 -17.59 25.56
CA GLU A 415 -58.65 -18.58 24.65
C GLU A 415 -57.79 -19.62 23.90
#